data_AF-A0A914D2S4-F1
#
_entry.id   AF-A0A914D2S4-F1
#
_cell.length_a   1.000
_cell.length_b   1.000
_cell.length_c   1.000
_cell.angle_alpha   90.00
_cell.angle_beta   90.00
_cell.angle_gamma   90.00
#
_symmetry.space_group_name_H-M   'P 1'
#
loop_
_entity.id
_entity.type
_entity.pdbx_description
1 polymer ?
#
loop_
_entity_poly.entity_id
_entity_poly.type
_entity_poly.pdbx_seq_one_letter_code
_entity_poly.pdbx_strand_id
1 'polypeptide(L)'
;MTREFMQATFKVNMNNAEYVYILPWLQSGTKDSSPWVGASGEMLQQVKDHYANAIIIDDVNGFDDTIVENFMKRVEKYGMSRADIDVTNIYGYINLFDALKLYAVAARKAYETSKHNITYIKNGNIIWNNMRRTSFEGVGTTGGSLGTVIMDDLADRVPLFAAFYISPTRDTVLK
;
A
#
# COMPACT_ATOMS: atom_id res chain seq x y z
N MET A 1 7.21 6.47 14.57
CA MET A 1 8.27 6.62 15.60
C MET A 1 9.02 7.91 15.32
N THR A 2 9.32 8.71 16.33
CA THR A 2 9.67 10.13 16.11
C THR A 2 11.17 10.34 15.83
N ARG A 3 11.49 11.41 15.09
CA ARG A 3 12.87 11.87 14.83
C ARG A 3 13.68 12.06 16.12
N GLU A 4 13.00 12.50 17.16
CA GLU A 4 13.56 12.76 18.48
C GLU A 4 14.03 11.46 19.15
N PHE A 5 13.32 10.35 18.96
CA PHE A 5 13.73 9.04 19.47
C PHE A 5 15.01 8.54 18.79
N MET A 6 15.06 8.55 17.45
CA MET A 6 16.24 8.12 16.71
C MET A 6 17.46 9.00 16.98
N GLN A 7 17.25 10.30 17.19
CA GLN A 7 18.32 11.19 17.63
C GLN A 7 18.82 10.84 19.04
N ALA A 8 17.93 10.51 19.98
CA ALA A 8 18.32 10.15 21.33
C ALA A 8 19.16 8.86 21.34
N THR A 9 18.74 7.83 20.60
CA THR A 9 19.48 6.57 20.51
C THR A 9 20.86 6.75 19.91
N PHE A 10 20.99 7.61 18.90
CA PHE A 10 22.28 7.99 18.34
C PHE A 10 23.18 8.66 19.39
N LYS A 11 22.65 9.59 20.19
CA LYS A 11 23.41 10.29 21.25
C LYS A 11 23.92 9.38 22.36
N VAL A 12 23.24 8.28 22.65
CA VAL A 12 23.65 7.29 23.66
C VAL A 12 24.39 6.09 23.05
N ASN A 13 24.88 6.23 21.82
CA ASN A 13 25.64 5.20 21.10
C ASN A 13 24.90 3.87 20.92
N MET A 14 23.57 3.91 20.78
CA MET A 14 22.75 2.74 20.46
C MET A 14 22.53 2.56 18.95
N ASN A 15 23.13 3.41 18.10
CA ASN A 15 23.19 3.17 16.66
C ASN A 15 24.43 2.31 16.33
N ASN A 16 24.44 1.05 16.78
CA ASN A 16 25.55 0.13 16.61
C ASN A 16 25.02 -1.31 16.36
N ALA A 17 25.92 -2.28 16.17
CA ALA A 17 25.54 -3.66 15.83
C ALA A 17 24.77 -4.44 16.93
N GLU A 18 24.72 -3.93 18.16
CA GLU A 18 23.98 -4.54 19.28
C GLU A 18 22.48 -4.21 19.27
N TYR A 19 22.06 -3.22 18.48
CA TYR A 19 20.67 -2.76 18.42
C TYR A 19 20.15 -2.76 16.99
N VAL A 20 18.88 -3.16 16.83
CA VAL A 20 18.14 -3.03 15.57
C VAL A 20 16.87 -2.23 15.80
N TYR A 21 16.63 -1.26 14.92
CA TYR A 21 15.42 -0.45 14.94
C TYR A 21 14.50 -0.90 13.81
N ILE A 22 13.37 -1.49 14.18
CA ILE A 22 12.29 -1.83 13.24
C ILE A 22 11.21 -0.77 13.40
N LEU A 23 10.95 -0.03 12.33
CA LEU A 23 10.10 1.15 12.31
C LEU A 23 8.84 0.86 11.49
N PRO A 24 7.68 0.57 12.13
CA PRO A 24 6.42 0.48 11.42
C PRO A 24 6.07 1.88 10.88
N TRP A 25 5.97 1.98 9.56
CA TRP A 25 5.69 3.21 8.83
C TRP A 25 4.39 3.07 8.03
N LEU A 26 3.38 2.47 8.65
CA LEU A 26 2.09 2.25 8.00
C LEU A 26 1.31 3.57 7.99
N GLN A 27 1.16 4.17 6.81
CA GLN A 27 0.46 5.43 6.65
C GLN A 27 -1.00 5.22 6.24
N SER A 28 -1.90 6.03 6.79
CA SER A 28 -3.34 5.96 6.51
C SER A 28 -3.83 7.00 5.48
N GLY A 29 -2.94 7.86 4.96
CA GLY A 29 -3.28 9.00 4.09
C GLY A 29 -2.24 9.28 3.00
N THR A 30 -2.11 10.54 2.59
CA THR A 30 -1.03 10.97 1.69
C THR A 30 0.32 10.59 2.27
N LYS A 31 1.18 10.10 1.39
CA LYS A 31 2.51 9.65 1.76
C LYS A 31 3.33 10.81 2.36
N ASP A 32 3.54 10.74 3.67
CA ASP A 32 4.45 11.62 4.39
C ASP A 32 5.86 11.46 3.83
N SER A 33 6.52 12.59 3.64
CA SER A 33 7.94 12.61 3.31
C SER A 33 8.73 11.92 4.43
N SER A 34 9.76 11.15 4.07
CA SER A 34 10.67 10.59 5.07
C SER A 34 11.27 11.70 5.93
N PRO A 35 11.61 11.48 7.22
CA PRO A 35 12.01 12.56 8.13
C PRO A 35 13.31 13.26 7.76
N TRP A 36 14.12 12.63 6.92
CA TRP A 36 15.36 13.16 6.38
C TRP A 36 15.17 13.89 5.04
N VAL A 37 13.93 14.11 4.61
CA VAL A 37 13.59 14.97 3.47
C VAL A 37 12.98 16.25 4.03
N GLY A 38 13.64 17.37 3.78
CA GLY A 38 13.19 18.69 4.21
C GLY A 38 12.01 19.21 3.37
N ALA A 39 11.46 20.35 3.79
CA ALA A 39 10.27 20.93 3.16
C ALA A 39 10.48 21.34 1.70
N SER A 40 11.72 21.55 1.27
CA SER A 40 12.08 21.88 -0.12
C SER A 40 12.61 20.67 -0.89
N GLY A 41 12.47 19.45 -0.34
CA GLY A 41 12.96 18.21 -0.95
C GLY A 41 14.44 17.94 -0.73
N GLU A 42 15.14 18.79 0.04
CA GLU A 42 16.55 18.62 0.38
C GLU A 42 16.77 17.44 1.33
N MET A 43 17.90 16.74 1.17
CA MET A 43 18.26 15.67 2.09
C MET A 43 18.91 16.22 3.35
N LEU A 44 18.28 15.98 4.50
CA LEU A 44 18.82 16.29 5.83
C LEU A 44 19.74 15.14 6.28
N GLN A 45 20.98 15.14 5.80
CA GLN A 45 21.93 14.04 6.03
C GLN A 45 22.10 13.70 7.52
N GLN A 46 22.20 14.70 8.39
CA GLN A 46 22.31 14.48 9.83
C GLN A 46 21.12 13.71 10.41
N VAL A 47 19.91 13.98 9.91
CA VAL A 47 18.72 13.22 10.31
C VAL A 47 18.79 11.81 9.77
N LYS A 48 19.17 11.63 8.51
CA LYS A 48 19.34 10.30 7.89
C LYS A 48 20.33 9.42 8.66
N ASP A 49 21.43 10.00 9.13
CA ASP A 49 22.45 9.29 9.91
C ASP A 49 21.89 8.74 11.23
N HIS A 50 20.91 9.42 11.85
CA HIS A 50 20.24 8.91 13.05
C HIS A 50 19.38 7.66 12.75
N TYR A 51 18.91 7.54 11.52
CA TYR A 51 18.13 6.40 11.03
C TYR A 51 19.00 5.34 10.35
N ALA A 52 20.32 5.54 10.27
CA ALA A 52 21.24 4.56 9.73
C ALA A 52 21.05 3.20 10.42
N ASN A 53 21.08 2.12 9.64
CA ASN A 53 20.92 0.75 10.11
C ASN A 53 19.50 0.41 10.63
N ALA A 54 18.52 1.30 10.50
CA ALA A 54 17.13 0.98 10.78
C ALA A 54 16.45 0.29 9.58
N ILE A 55 15.42 -0.50 9.89
CA ILE A 55 14.54 -1.17 8.95
C ILE A 55 13.18 -0.52 9.05
N ILE A 56 12.69 0.03 7.94
CA ILE A 56 11.32 0.52 7.82
C ILE A 56 10.43 -0.63 7.34
N ILE A 57 9.29 -0.82 7.99
CA ILE A 57 8.23 -1.71 7.50
C ILE A 57 7.09 -0.84 6.98
N ASP A 58 6.85 -0.88 5.67
CA ASP A 58 5.78 -0.12 5.01
C ASP A 58 5.08 -1.01 3.96
N ASP A 59 4.03 -0.51 3.32
CA ASP A 59 3.43 -1.13 2.14
C ASP A 59 4.52 -1.41 1.08
N VAL A 60 4.34 -2.47 0.29
CA VAL A 60 5.28 -2.84 -0.79
C VAL A 60 5.52 -1.69 -1.79
N ASN A 61 4.57 -0.76 -1.89
CA ASN A 61 4.61 0.45 -2.71
C ASN A 61 4.85 1.71 -1.88
N GLY A 62 5.24 1.57 -0.60
CA GLY A 62 5.48 2.66 0.34
C GLY A 62 6.50 3.69 -0.14
N PHE A 63 7.34 3.37 -1.15
CA PHE A 63 8.30 4.30 -1.76
C PHE A 63 8.06 4.61 -3.25
N ASP A 64 7.00 4.09 -3.87
CA ASP A 64 6.71 4.30 -5.31
C ASP A 64 5.24 4.69 -5.57
N ASP A 65 5.02 5.68 -6.44
CA ASP A 65 3.70 6.19 -6.81
C ASP A 65 3.04 5.36 -7.95
N THR A 66 3.67 4.28 -8.42
CA THR A 66 3.17 3.41 -9.49
C THR A 66 1.69 3.03 -9.38
N ILE A 67 1.18 2.70 -8.18
CA ILE A 67 -0.26 2.38 -8.01
C ILE A 67 -1.13 3.60 -8.27
N VAL A 68 -0.74 4.76 -7.76
CA VAL A 68 -1.46 6.03 -7.97
C VAL A 68 -1.45 6.40 -9.45
N GLU A 69 -0.30 6.31 -10.11
CA GLU A 69 -0.18 6.56 -11.55
C GLU A 69 -1.06 5.62 -12.37
N ASN A 70 -1.10 4.33 -12.03
CA ASN A 70 -1.93 3.34 -12.71
C ASN A 70 -3.42 3.60 -12.51
N PHE A 71 -3.83 4.03 -11.32
CA PHE A 71 -5.21 4.46 -11.08
C PHE A 71 -5.56 5.70 -11.92
N MET A 72 -4.68 6.71 -11.94
CA MET A 72 -4.87 7.93 -12.73
C MET A 72 -5.03 7.63 -14.23
N LYS A 73 -4.16 6.78 -14.79
CA LYS A 73 -4.26 6.33 -16.19
C LYS A 73 -5.58 5.61 -16.52
N ARG A 74 -6.24 5.00 -15.53
CA ARG A 74 -7.54 4.33 -15.72
C ARG A 74 -8.69 5.32 -15.71
N VAL A 75 -8.71 6.28 -14.78
CA VAL A 75 -9.78 7.28 -14.66
C VAL A 75 -9.73 8.33 -15.76
N GLU A 76 -8.53 8.64 -16.27
CA GLU A 76 -8.33 9.51 -17.45
C GLU A 76 -9.06 8.99 -18.69
N LYS A 77 -9.16 7.66 -18.86
CA LYS A 77 -9.93 7.06 -19.97
C LYS A 77 -11.43 7.38 -19.90
N TYR A 78 -11.92 7.78 -18.73
CA TYR A 78 -13.31 8.15 -18.50
C TYR A 78 -13.50 9.67 -18.36
N GLY A 79 -12.48 10.46 -18.74
CA GLY A 79 -12.56 11.93 -18.76
C GLY A 79 -12.33 12.60 -17.41
N MET A 80 -11.83 11.87 -16.40
CA MET A 80 -11.42 12.46 -15.13
C MET A 80 -9.93 12.81 -15.13
N SER A 81 -9.59 13.96 -14.58
CA SER A 81 -8.21 14.41 -14.37
C SER A 81 -7.81 14.32 -12.90
N ARG A 82 -6.52 14.53 -12.60
CA ARG A 82 -6.03 14.59 -11.22
C ARG A 82 -6.69 15.70 -10.40
N ALA A 83 -7.13 16.79 -11.04
CA ALA A 83 -7.81 17.89 -10.38
C ALA A 83 -9.23 17.52 -9.91
N ASP A 84 -9.83 16.49 -10.50
CA ASP A 84 -11.18 16.01 -10.17
C ASP A 84 -11.18 15.01 -9.02
N ILE A 85 -10.00 14.67 -8.48
CA ILE A 85 -9.80 13.63 -7.48
C ILE A 85 -9.12 14.23 -6.26
N ASP A 86 -9.73 14.00 -5.10
CA ASP A 86 -9.09 14.29 -3.83
C ASP A 86 -7.90 13.34 -3.61
N VAL A 87 -6.71 13.80 -3.99
CA VAL A 87 -5.45 13.05 -3.83
C VAL A 87 -5.13 12.73 -2.37
N THR A 88 -5.70 13.45 -1.41
CA THR A 88 -5.52 13.14 0.02
C THR A 88 -6.18 11.83 0.41
N ASN A 89 -7.19 11.40 -0.35
CA ASN A 89 -7.93 10.17 -0.17
C ASN A 89 -7.72 9.15 -1.31
N ILE A 90 -6.59 9.23 -2.01
CA ILE A 90 -6.31 8.39 -3.19
C ILE A 90 -6.43 6.89 -2.90
N TYR A 91 -5.96 6.44 -1.73
CA TYR A 91 -6.05 5.05 -1.31
C TYR A 91 -7.49 4.61 -1.01
N GLY A 92 -8.37 5.53 -0.56
CA GLY A 92 -9.79 5.27 -0.42
C GLY A 92 -10.45 4.96 -1.77
N TYR A 93 -10.13 5.75 -2.80
CA TYR A 93 -10.63 5.51 -4.17
C TYR A 93 -10.11 4.20 -4.76
N ILE A 94 -8.83 3.90 -4.57
CA ILE A 94 -8.21 2.64 -4.99
C ILE A 94 -8.90 1.44 -4.33
N ASN A 95 -9.09 1.49 -3.01
CA ASN A 95 -9.75 0.41 -2.27
C ASN A 95 -11.21 0.24 -2.69
N LEU A 96 -11.92 1.35 -2.96
CA LEU A 96 -13.29 1.30 -3.46
C LEU A 96 -13.36 0.66 -4.86
N PHE A 97 -12.43 1.01 -5.74
CA PHE A 97 -12.33 0.39 -7.07
C PHE A 97 -12.14 -1.13 -6.97
N ASP A 98 -11.17 -1.57 -6.15
CA ASP A 98 -10.88 -2.98 -5.95
C ASP A 98 -12.08 -3.71 -5.30
N ALA A 99 -12.77 -3.09 -4.35
CA ALA A 99 -13.95 -3.65 -3.69
C ALA A 99 -15.13 -3.85 -4.67
N LEU A 100 -15.38 -2.89 -5.56
CA LEU A 100 -16.41 -3.03 -6.60
C LEU A 100 -16.07 -4.15 -7.58
N LYS A 101 -14.79 -4.28 -7.95
CA LYS A 101 -14.31 -5.38 -8.81
C LYS A 101 -14.46 -6.74 -8.13
N LEU A 102 -14.08 -6.85 -6.86
CA LEU A 102 -14.27 -8.06 -6.05
C LEU A 102 -15.74 -8.48 -6.03
N TYR A 103 -16.65 -7.54 -5.76
CA TYR A 103 -18.09 -7.79 -5.77
C TYR A 103 -18.57 -8.31 -7.14
N ALA A 104 -18.16 -7.66 -8.23
CA ALA A 104 -18.54 -8.08 -9.58
C ALA A 104 -18.04 -9.49 -9.93
N VAL A 105 -16.80 -9.82 -9.55
CA VAL A 105 -16.22 -11.16 -9.76
C VAL A 105 -16.96 -12.21 -8.93
N ALA A 106 -17.28 -11.92 -7.67
CA ALA A 106 -18.01 -12.82 -6.80
C ALA A 106 -19.47 -13.05 -7.28
N ALA A 107 -20.14 -11.98 -7.74
CA ALA A 107 -21.47 -12.05 -8.32
C ALA A 107 -21.49 -12.87 -9.62
N ARG A 108 -20.50 -12.65 -10.50
CA ARG A 108 -20.34 -13.46 -11.72
C ARG A 108 -20.15 -14.94 -11.38
N LYS A 109 -19.28 -15.26 -10.43
CA LYS A 109 -19.06 -16.64 -9.96
C LYS A 109 -20.35 -17.26 -9.42
N ALA A 110 -21.14 -16.52 -8.64
CA ALA A 110 -22.44 -17.00 -8.14
C ALA A 110 -23.44 -17.28 -9.27
N TYR A 111 -23.49 -16.41 -10.28
CA TYR A 111 -24.35 -16.56 -11.44
C TYR A 111 -23.98 -17.78 -12.30
N GLU A 112 -22.69 -17.98 -12.58
CA GLU A 112 -22.19 -19.09 -13.38
C GLU A 112 -22.39 -20.44 -12.66
N THR A 113 -22.01 -20.52 -11.39
CA THR A 113 -22.13 -21.76 -10.59
C THR A 113 -23.57 -22.19 -10.34
N SER A 114 -24.51 -21.23 -10.35
CA SER A 114 -25.94 -21.50 -10.17
C SER A 114 -26.70 -21.81 -11.46
N LYS A 115 -25.99 -22.02 -12.58
CA LYS A 115 -26.58 -22.20 -13.92
C LYS A 115 -27.50 -21.02 -14.30
N HIS A 116 -26.99 -19.81 -14.10
CA HIS A 116 -27.65 -18.55 -14.46
C HIS A 116 -28.90 -18.21 -13.63
N ASN A 117 -28.95 -18.63 -12.36
CA ASN A 117 -30.05 -18.30 -11.46
C ASN A 117 -29.80 -16.95 -10.74
N ILE A 118 -30.62 -15.95 -11.06
CA ILE A 118 -30.49 -14.59 -10.51
C ILE A 118 -30.66 -14.52 -8.99
N THR A 119 -31.36 -15.47 -8.37
CA THR A 119 -31.58 -15.46 -6.90
C THR A 119 -30.28 -15.62 -6.12
N TYR A 120 -29.26 -16.26 -6.72
CA TYR A 120 -27.95 -16.46 -6.09
C TYR A 120 -27.16 -15.15 -5.98
N ILE A 121 -27.34 -14.23 -6.92
CA ILE A 121 -26.71 -12.90 -6.86
C ILE A 121 -27.32 -12.05 -5.74
N LYS A 122 -28.61 -12.26 -5.45
CA LYS A 122 -29.32 -11.55 -4.37
C LYS A 122 -29.02 -12.10 -2.97
N ASN A 123 -28.32 -13.22 -2.87
CA ASN A 123 -27.99 -13.84 -1.58
C ASN A 123 -26.62 -13.37 -1.09
N GLY A 124 -26.64 -12.45 -0.11
CA GLY A 124 -25.43 -11.86 0.47
C GLY A 124 -24.44 -12.89 1.04
N ASN A 125 -24.93 -13.99 1.65
CA ASN A 125 -24.05 -15.03 2.18
C ASN A 125 -23.31 -15.78 1.06
N ILE A 126 -23.96 -16.00 -0.09
CA ILE A 126 -23.32 -16.63 -1.25
C ILE A 126 -22.27 -15.69 -1.84
N ILE A 127 -22.60 -14.40 -2.00
CA ILE A 127 -21.66 -13.41 -2.50
C ILE A 127 -20.45 -13.29 -1.56
N TRP A 128 -20.67 -13.14 -0.25
CA TRP A 128 -19.60 -13.10 0.75
C TRP A 128 -18.71 -14.33 0.69
N ASN A 129 -19.30 -15.51 0.61
CA ASN A 129 -18.54 -16.75 0.47
C ASN A 129 -17.71 -16.83 -0.81
N ASN A 130 -18.17 -16.22 -1.90
CA ASN A 130 -17.43 -16.14 -3.15
C ASN A 130 -16.33 -15.07 -3.15
N MET A 131 -16.39 -14.08 -2.26
CA MET A 131 -15.33 -13.08 -2.05
C MET A 131 -14.18 -13.60 -1.20
N ARG A 132 -14.41 -14.63 -0.38
CA ARG A 132 -13.38 -15.29 0.46
C ARG A 132 -12.44 -16.14 -0.38
N ARG A 133 -11.17 -16.23 0.03
CA ARG A 133 -10.14 -17.10 -0.55
C ARG A 133 -10.01 -16.92 -2.07
N THR A 134 -10.12 -15.68 -2.53
CA THR A 134 -10.03 -15.34 -3.95
C THR A 134 -8.85 -14.43 -4.20
N SER A 135 -8.32 -14.47 -5.41
CA SER A 135 -7.35 -13.52 -5.90
C SER A 135 -7.83 -12.93 -7.22
N PHE A 136 -7.60 -11.64 -7.41
CA PHE A 136 -7.96 -10.96 -8.63
C PHE A 136 -7.00 -9.80 -8.89
N GLU A 137 -6.91 -9.37 -10.14
CA GLU A 137 -6.10 -8.21 -10.50
C GLU A 137 -6.75 -6.93 -9.96
N GLY A 138 -6.06 -6.18 -9.13
CA GLY A 138 -6.51 -4.88 -8.65
C GLY A 138 -6.15 -3.74 -9.62
N VAL A 139 -6.33 -2.51 -9.15
CA VAL A 139 -5.98 -1.30 -9.92
C VAL A 139 -4.50 -1.26 -10.32
N GLY A 140 -3.62 -1.76 -9.46
CA GLY A 140 -2.16 -1.70 -9.60
C GLY A 140 -1.57 -2.70 -10.60
N THR A 141 -2.38 -3.58 -11.20
CA THR A 141 -1.85 -4.60 -12.11
C THR A 141 -1.50 -4.00 -13.47
N THR A 142 -0.20 -3.82 -13.72
CA THR A 142 0.41 -3.64 -15.03
C THR A 142 1.51 -4.70 -15.23
N GLY A 143 1.12 -5.93 -15.53
CA GLY A 143 2.05 -6.97 -15.98
C GLY A 143 2.92 -7.66 -14.91
N GLY A 144 2.47 -7.73 -13.66
CA GLY A 144 3.20 -8.41 -12.57
C GLY A 144 2.36 -8.65 -11.30
N SER A 145 2.95 -9.32 -10.30
CA SER A 145 2.30 -9.74 -9.05
C SER A 145 1.96 -8.61 -8.07
N LEU A 146 2.53 -7.41 -8.26
CA LEU A 146 2.42 -6.26 -7.34
C LEU A 146 1.04 -5.59 -7.31
N GLY A 147 0.16 -5.92 -8.26
CA GLY A 147 -1.21 -5.41 -8.33
C GLY A 147 -2.30 -6.42 -7.95
N THR A 148 -1.93 -7.66 -7.63
CA THR A 148 -2.90 -8.71 -7.31
C THR A 148 -3.46 -8.48 -5.91
N VAL A 149 -4.79 -8.41 -5.80
CA VAL A 149 -5.51 -8.41 -4.53
C VAL A 149 -5.76 -9.85 -4.14
N ILE A 150 -5.40 -10.20 -2.91
CA ILE A 150 -5.64 -11.52 -2.31
C ILE A 150 -6.57 -11.33 -1.12
N MET A 151 -7.66 -12.08 -1.10
CA MET A 151 -8.63 -12.10 -0.01
C MET A 151 -8.43 -13.36 0.82
N ASP A 152 -8.42 -13.20 2.14
CA ASP A 152 -8.33 -14.31 3.08
C ASP A 152 -9.68 -15.05 3.22
N ASP A 153 -9.79 -15.92 4.22
CA ASP A 153 -11.00 -16.68 4.46
C ASP A 153 -12.12 -15.92 5.19
N LEU A 154 -11.86 -14.69 5.63
CA LEU A 154 -12.84 -13.75 6.16
C LEU A 154 -13.26 -12.71 5.13
N ALA A 155 -12.65 -12.72 3.93
CA ALA A 155 -12.79 -11.67 2.92
C ALA A 155 -12.15 -10.34 3.35
N ASP A 156 -11.08 -10.43 4.15
CA ASP A 156 -10.17 -9.33 4.40
C ASP A 156 -9.02 -9.36 3.38
N ARG A 157 -8.59 -8.17 2.95
CA ARG A 157 -7.48 -8.04 2.01
C ARG A 157 -6.19 -8.37 2.75
N VAL A 158 -5.44 -9.34 2.23
CA VAL A 158 -4.11 -9.69 2.74
C VAL A 158 -3.18 -8.49 2.50
N PRO A 159 -2.61 -7.89 3.55
CA PRO A 159 -1.71 -6.76 3.38
C PRO A 159 -0.37 -7.23 2.83
N LEU A 160 0.25 -6.40 1.99
CA LEU A 160 1.57 -6.64 1.42
C LEU A 160 2.53 -5.61 2.00
N PHE A 161 3.44 -6.07 2.87
CA PHE A 161 4.48 -5.24 3.45
C PHE A 161 5.85 -5.55 2.85
N ALA A 162 6.71 -4.54 2.79
CA ALA A 162 8.13 -4.67 2.49
C ALA A 162 8.98 -4.10 3.61
N ALA A 163 10.17 -4.66 3.76
CA ALA A 163 11.20 -4.14 4.65
C ALA A 163 12.16 -3.27 3.82
N PHE A 164 12.39 -2.05 4.28
CA PHE A 164 13.23 -1.08 3.61
C PHE A 164 14.41 -0.73 4.50
N TYR A 165 15.62 -1.05 4.04
CA TYR A 165 16.84 -0.76 4.76
C TYR A 165 17.32 0.65 4.47
N ILE A 166 17.58 1.42 5.54
CA ILE A 166 18.14 2.76 5.44
C ILE A 166 19.66 2.67 5.41
N SER A 167 20.21 2.82 4.20
CA SER A 167 21.65 2.84 3.99
C SER A 167 22.25 4.19 4.42
N PRO A 168 23.37 4.19 5.15
CA PRO A 168 24.10 5.42 5.46
C PRO A 168 24.69 6.09 4.21
N THR A 169 24.96 5.32 3.15
CA THR A 169 25.76 5.74 2.00
C THR A 169 24.98 5.85 0.70
N ARG A 170 23.67 5.54 0.71
CA ARG A 170 22.81 5.61 -0.48
C ARG A 170 21.60 6.49 -0.22
N ASP A 171 21.22 7.24 -1.24
CA ASP A 171 20.09 8.16 -1.17
C ASP A 171 18.73 7.48 -1.25
N THR A 172 18.69 6.30 -1.86
CA THR A 172 17.50 5.46 -1.95
C THR A 172 17.52 4.34 -0.91
N VAL A 173 16.35 4.10 -0.31
CA VAL A 173 16.13 2.94 0.55
C VAL A 173 16.19 1.65 -0.28
N LEU A 174 16.80 0.61 0.28
CA LEU A 174 16.89 -0.71 -0.36
C LEU A 174 15.70 -1.56 0.07
N LYS A 175 14.99 -2.12 -0.90
CA LYS A 175 13.91 -3.09 -0.72
C LYS A 175 14.47 -4.51 -0.58
#